data_AF-A0A497Q6D4-F1
#
_entry.id   AF-A0A497Q6D4-F1
#
_cell.length_a   1.000
_cell.length_b   1.000
_cell.length_c   1.000
_cell.angle_alpha   90.00
_cell.angle_beta   90.00
_cell.angle_gamma   90.00
#
_symmetry.space_group_name_H-M   'P 1'
#
loop_
_entity.id
_entity.type
_entity.pdbx_description
1 polymer ?
#
loop_
_entity_poly.entity_id
_entity_poly.type
_entity_poly.pdbx_seq_one_letter_code
_entity_poly.pdbx_strand_id
1 'polypeptide(L)'
;MSIIVDGEEIKTYERLKVISQLLPIREKIKQFEKYGCSLSDFKKRLEGSEERFSLWDEYIEWKAYVAKERDLEQRLREIDDAKDIRIVGHQ
;
A
#
# COMPACT_ATOMS: atom_id res chain seq x y z
N MET A 1 39.44 0.59 0.85
CA MET A 1 38.38 0.75 -0.16
C MET A 1 37.28 1.59 0.47
N SER A 2 37.04 2.82 -0.01
CA SER A 2 36.00 3.71 0.52
C SER A 2 34.77 3.63 -0.38
N ILE A 3 33.60 3.37 0.20
CA ILE A 3 32.33 3.43 -0.53
C ILE A 3 31.75 4.82 -0.31
N ILE A 4 31.53 5.56 -1.40
CA ILE A 4 30.81 6.84 -1.39
C ILE A 4 29.39 6.50 -1.82
N VAL A 5 28.39 6.86 -1.01
CA VAL A 5 26.98 6.64 -1.31
C VAL A 5 26.27 7.99 -1.27
N ASP A 6 25.51 8.29 -2.33
CA ASP A 6 24.70 9.50 -2.40
C ASP A 6 23.34 9.28 -1.70
N GLY A 7 22.92 10.25 -0.88
CA GLY A 7 21.68 10.17 -0.13
C GLY A 7 20.42 10.12 -1.01
N GLU A 8 20.44 10.80 -2.15
CA GLU A 8 19.34 10.79 -3.12
C GLU A 8 19.27 9.47 -3.88
N GLU A 9 20.41 8.80 -4.12
CA GLU A 9 20.42 7.43 -4.64
C GLU A 9 19.75 6.45 -3.67
N ILE A 10 20.03 6.58 -2.36
CA ILE A 10 19.38 5.76 -1.33
C ILE A 10 17.86 5.99 -1.32
N LYS A 11 17.42 7.25 -1.33
CA LYS A 11 15.99 7.58 -1.38
C LYS A 11 15.34 7.03 -2.64
N THR A 12 15.99 7.16 -3.79
CA THR A 12 15.50 6.64 -5.07
C THR A 12 15.31 5.13 -5.00
N TYR A 13 16.27 4.41 -4.43
CA TYR A 13 16.17 2.96 -4.25
C TYR A 13 15.02 2.57 -3.30
N GLU A 14 14.87 3.25 -2.16
CA GLU A 14 13.75 3.00 -1.24
C GLU A 14 12.39 3.35 -1.86
N ARG A 15 12.29 4.42 -2.65
CA ARG A 15 11.07 4.74 -3.42
C ARG A 15 10.72 3.61 -4.38
N LEU A 16 11.68 3.11 -5.14
CA LEU A 16 11.47 2.01 -6.08
C LEU A 16 10.96 0.75 -5.40
N LYS A 17 11.48 0.42 -4.21
CA LYS A 17 10.95 -0.69 -3.39
C LYS A 17 9.48 -0.48 -3.06
N VAL A 18 9.10 0.70 -2.56
CA VAL A 18 7.71 0.98 -2.21
C VAL A 18 6.80 0.96 -3.44
N ILE A 19 7.23 1.55 -4.56
CA ILE A 19 6.48 1.53 -5.82
C ILE A 19 6.25 0.10 -6.32
N SER A 20 7.27 -0.76 -6.26
CA SER A 20 7.15 -2.16 -6.66
C SER A 20 6.11 -2.94 -5.83
N GLN A 21 5.90 -2.53 -4.57
CA GLN A 21 4.85 -3.09 -3.71
C GLN A 21 3.48 -2.47 -4.00
N LEU A 22 3.42 -1.18 -4.32
CA LEU A 22 2.17 -0.48 -4.62
C LEU A 22 1.49 -0.98 -5.90
N LEU A 23 2.25 -1.29 -6.96
CA LEU A 23 1.72 -1.74 -8.23
C LEU A 23 0.75 -2.94 -8.11
N PRO A 24 1.14 -4.08 -7.51
CA PRO A 24 0.24 -5.22 -7.37
C PRO A 24 -0.93 -4.93 -6.43
N ILE A 25 -0.76 -4.09 -5.40
CA ILE A 25 -1.85 -3.71 -4.49
C ILE A 25 -2.90 -2.90 -5.22
N ARG A 26 -2.49 -1.90 -6.00
CA ARG A 26 -3.39 -1.09 -6.83
C ARG A 26 -4.16 -1.96 -7.83
N GLU A 27 -3.48 -2.91 -8.45
CA GLU A 27 -4.14 -3.84 -9.37
C GLU A 27 -5.15 -4.74 -8.65
N LYS A 28 -4.85 -5.18 -7.42
CA LYS A 28 -5.80 -5.89 -6.57
C LYS A 28 -6.99 -5.03 -6.19
N ILE A 29 -6.79 -3.76 -5.83
CA ILE A 29 -7.88 -2.82 -5.54
C ILE A 29 -8.78 -2.65 -6.76
N LYS A 30 -8.23 -2.51 -7.97
CA LYS A 30 -9.01 -2.43 -9.22
C LYS A 30 -9.85 -3.67 -9.48
N GLN A 31 -9.41 -4.87 -9.06
CA GLN A 31 -10.24 -6.08 -9.20
C GLN A 31 -11.55 -5.98 -8.42
N PHE A 32 -11.62 -5.15 -7.36
CA PHE A 32 -12.84 -4.86 -6.63
C PHE A 32 -13.72 -3.78 -7.27
N GLU A 33 -13.22 -3.03 -8.26
CA GLU A 33 -14.03 -2.10 -9.07
C GLU A 33 -15.14 -2.82 -9.86
N LYS A 34 -15.07 -4.16 -9.99
CA LYS A 34 -16.16 -5.00 -10.52
C LYS A 34 -17.51 -4.76 -9.83
N TYR A 35 -17.49 -4.26 -8.59
CA TYR A 35 -18.70 -3.93 -7.83
C TYR A 35 -19.30 -2.56 -8.18
N GLY A 36 -18.57 -1.74 -8.95
CA GLY A 36 -19.00 -0.42 -9.43
C GLY A 36 -19.35 0.54 -8.29
N CYS A 37 -18.78 0.33 -7.10
CA CYS A 37 -19.08 1.12 -5.92
C CYS A 37 -17.81 1.39 -5.12
N SER A 38 -17.88 2.31 -4.15
CA SER A 38 -16.79 2.49 -3.20
C SER A 38 -16.77 1.37 -2.14
N LEU A 39 -15.67 1.22 -1.41
CA LEU A 39 -15.57 0.29 -0.27
C LEU A 39 -16.65 0.58 0.80
N SER A 40 -17.00 1.86 1.02
CA SER A 40 -18.02 2.25 1.99
C SER A 40 -19.43 1.91 1.51
N ASP A 41 -19.71 2.07 0.21
CA ASP A 41 -20.98 1.66 -0.38
C ASP A 41 -21.13 0.14 -0.42
N PHE A 42 -20.03 -0.58 -0.64
CA PHE A 42 -20.01 -2.05 -0.55
C PHE A 42 -20.42 -2.50 0.85
N LYS A 43 -19.85 -1.90 1.90
CA LYS A 43 -20.23 -2.17 3.30
C LYS A 43 -21.73 -1.96 3.56
N LYS A 44 -22.28 -0.82 3.12
CA LYS A 44 -23.71 -0.52 3.28
C LYS A 44 -24.60 -1.56 2.60
N ARG A 45 -24.19 -2.06 1.42
CA ARG A 45 -24.91 -3.12 0.71
C ARG A 45 -24.87 -4.43 1.50
N LEU A 46 -23.73 -4.80 2.08
CA LEU A 46 -23.61 -5.99 2.93
C LEU A 46 -24.54 -5.94 4.13
N GLU A 47 -24.54 -4.82 4.85
CA GLU A 47 -25.35 -4.61 6.05
C GLU A 47 -26.88 -4.63 5.77
N GLY A 48 -27.29 -4.24 4.55
CA GLY A 48 -28.69 -4.25 4.12
C GLY A 48 -29.13 -5.52 3.39
N SER A 49 -28.25 -6.50 3.23
CA SER A 49 -28.50 -7.75 2.51
C SER A 49 -28.50 -8.96 3.44
N GLU A 50 -29.06 -10.08 2.97
CA GLU A 50 -28.89 -11.37 3.64
C GLU A 50 -27.40 -11.72 3.77
N GLU A 51 -26.99 -12.20 4.95
CA GLU A 51 -25.58 -12.43 5.25
C GLU A 51 -24.97 -13.47 4.32
N ARG A 52 -23.97 -13.02 3.54
CA ARG A 52 -23.18 -13.87 2.65
C ARG A 52 -21.72 -13.75 3.04
N PHE A 53 -21.20 -14.75 3.75
CA PHE A 53 -19.83 -14.77 4.26
C PHE A 53 -18.79 -14.51 3.16
N SER A 54 -18.97 -15.04 1.96
CA SER A 54 -18.07 -14.79 0.83
C SER A 54 -17.93 -13.31 0.47
N LEU A 55 -19.02 -12.53 0.56
CA LEU A 55 -18.98 -11.11 0.28
C LEU A 55 -18.34 -10.32 1.44
N TRP A 56 -18.49 -10.79 2.67
CA TRP A 56 -17.77 -10.25 3.81
C TRP A 56 -16.26 -10.52 3.72
N ASP A 57 -15.86 -11.71 3.28
CA ASP A 57 -14.45 -12.03 3.04
C ASP A 57 -13.85 -11.11 1.97
N GLU A 58 -14.56 -10.90 0.85
CA GLU A 58 -14.14 -9.94 -0.19
C GLU A 58 -14.06 -8.51 0.34
N TYR A 59 -14.98 -8.09 1.20
CA TYR A 59 -14.92 -6.77 1.86
C TYR A 59 -13.70 -6.62 2.77
N ILE A 60 -13.41 -7.64 3.58
CA ILE A 60 -12.26 -7.65 4.50
C ILE A 60 -10.96 -7.61 3.70
N GLU A 61 -10.86 -8.42 2.64
CA GLU A 61 -9.72 -8.43 1.73
C GLU A 61 -9.52 -7.05 1.08
N TRP A 62 -10.57 -6.46 0.51
CA TRP A 62 -10.49 -5.15 -0.11
C TRP A 62 -10.08 -4.06 0.89
N LYS A 63 -10.68 -4.07 2.09
CA LYS A 63 -10.33 -3.14 3.18
C LYS A 63 -8.85 -3.26 3.56
N ALA A 64 -8.31 -4.47 3.61
CA ALA A 64 -6.90 -4.70 3.91
C ALA A 64 -5.98 -4.12 2.84
N TYR A 65 -6.31 -4.29 1.55
CA TYR A 65 -5.52 -3.70 0.47
C TYR A 65 -5.56 -2.17 0.48
N VAL A 66 -6.73 -1.56 0.71
CA VAL A 66 -6.86 -0.09 0.83
C VAL A 66 -6.04 0.45 2.00
N ALA A 67 -6.06 -0.24 3.15
CA ALA A 67 -5.22 0.13 4.28
C ALA A 67 -3.73 0.02 3.92
N LYS A 68 -3.33 -1.07 3.27
CA LYS A 68 -1.93 -1.28 2.85
C LYS A 68 -1.46 -0.25 1.84
N GLU A 69 -2.31 0.14 0.88
CA GLU A 69 -2.00 1.22 -0.06
C GLU A 69 -1.72 2.52 0.68
N ARG A 70 -2.60 2.90 1.62
CA ARG A 70 -2.43 4.11 2.43
C ARG A 70 -1.12 4.11 3.22
N ASP A 71 -0.75 2.98 3.81
CA ASP A 71 0.51 2.83 4.54
C ASP A 71 1.74 2.99 3.64
N LEU A 72 1.69 2.42 2.42
CA LEU A 72 2.78 2.55 1.46
C LEU A 72 2.89 3.96 0.88
N GLU A 73 1.77 4.63 0.64
CA GLU A 73 1.76 6.04 0.25
C GLU A 73 2.31 6.95 1.36
N GLN A 74 2.02 6.63 2.62
CA GLN A 74 2.60 7.32 3.76
C GLN A 74 4.11 7.10 3.82
N ARG A 75 4.57 5.87 3.63
CA ARG A 75 6.01 5.54 3.58
C ARG A 75 6.74 6.27 2.44
N LEU A 76 6.11 6.45 1.28
CA LEU A 76 6.68 7.26 0.20
C LEU A 76 6.93 8.70 0.65
N ARG A 77 5.93 9.32 1.30
CA ARG A 77 6.08 10.68 1.84
C ARG A 77 7.22 10.77 2.86
N GLU A 78 7.34 9.78 3.74
CA GLU A 78 8.42 9.72 4.73
C GLU A 78 9.81 9.61 4.10
N ILE A 79 9.95 8.85 3.00
CA ILE A 79 11.21 8.76 2.25
C ILE A 79 11.55 10.11 1.60
N ASP A 80 10.55 10.81 1.06
CA ASP A 80 10.73 12.11 0.40
C ASP A 80 11.18 13.18 1.38
N ASP A 81 10.57 13.20 2.56
CA ASP A 81 10.85 14.16 3.64
C ASP A 81 12.12 13.84 4.44
N ALA A 82 12.76 12.68 4.19
CA ALA A 82 13.94 12.25 4.93
C ALA A 82 15.12 13.21 4.71
N LYS A 83 15.66 13.75 5.81
CA LYS A 83 16.83 14.64 5.82
C LYS A 83 18.09 13.99 6.39
N ASP A 84 17.93 13.12 7.37
CA ASP A 84 19.03 12.41 8.04
C ASP A 84 19.03 10.92 7.66
N ILE A 85 19.92 10.53 6.75
CA ILE A 85 20.05 9.14 6.32
C ILE A 85 21.16 8.46 7.15
N ARG A 86 20.79 7.40 7.88
CA ARG A 86 21.73 6.58 8.66
C ARG A 86 21.78 5.18 8.08
N ILE A 87 22.99 4.71 7.76
CA ILE A 87 23.22 3.34 7.30
C ILE A 87 23.70 2.52 8.50
N VAL A 88 22.90 1.54 8.92
CA VAL A 88 23.24 0.59 9.99
C VAL A 88 23.58 -0.75 9.34
N GLY A 89 24.84 -1.18 9.47
CA GLY A 89 25.28 -2.50 9.05
C GLY A 89 25.01 -3.52 10.16
N HIS A 90 24.35 -4.63 9.83
CA HIS A 90 24.31 -5.80 10.69
C HIS A 90 25.50 -6.70 10.31
N GLN A 91 26.41 -6.91 11.27
CA GLN A 91 27.50 -7.89 11.19
C GLN A 91 26.96 -9.32 11.32
#